data_AF-A0A7D8UP42-F1
#
_entry.id   AF-A0A7D8UP42-F1
#
_cell.length_a   1.000
_cell.length_b   1.000
_cell.length_c   1.000
_cell.angle_alpha   90.00
_cell.angle_beta   90.00
_cell.angle_gamma   90.00
#
_symmetry.space_group_name_H-M   'P 1'
#
loop_
_entity.id
_entity.type
_entity.pdbx_description
1 polymer ?
#
loop_
_entity_poly.entity_id
_entity_poly.type
_entity_poly.pdbx_seq_one_letter_code
_entity_poly.pdbx_strand_id
1 'polypeptide(L)'
;MRGFSFLTVAVPLSFTFAQATISLGAASTFGALSRTSITNIGPTDIVGDIGTIAAFITGFPPGTYTGSRYLVSQALDAFAAAEAAYEAVAALTGAITLSGNLGGRVLSPGVYNFPSSAQLTGVLVLAGTGNCNDAWYFQVGSTLTTGVGSSVVITGGASGNVFWKVGASANVGIGSDFIGNILAQVSVTLNAEASIEGGVFALGASTTLNNNFIQPMAICASVSSSTQSSTSSGATSSMSSSPSSSPSSSSTSLAAPSSSSSPISTTTSSSSSSTLSVATSSTSSQGSSQIASTSSSTSS
;
A
#
# COMPACT_ATOMS: atom_id res chain seq x y z
N MET A 1 36.22 59.75 11.84
CA MET A 1 35.67 58.54 12.49
C MET A 1 35.35 57.55 11.38
N ARG A 2 36.13 56.46 11.25
CA ARG A 2 35.99 55.47 10.18
C ARG A 2 34.96 54.43 10.63
N GLY A 3 33.83 54.34 9.93
CA GLY A 3 32.77 53.36 10.21
C GLY A 3 33.20 51.97 9.77
N PHE A 4 33.19 51.01 10.69
CA PHE A 4 33.33 49.59 10.38
C PHE A 4 31.95 49.03 10.03
N SER A 5 31.77 48.67 8.75
CA SER A 5 30.61 47.94 8.26
C SER A 5 30.85 46.45 8.54
N PHE A 6 30.04 45.86 9.42
CA PHE A 6 30.04 44.43 9.67
C PHE A 6 29.09 43.76 8.68
N LEU A 7 29.67 42.95 7.78
CA LEU A 7 28.94 42.09 6.86
C LEU A 7 28.60 40.79 7.58
N THR A 8 27.34 40.62 7.98
CA THR A 8 26.84 39.39 8.60
C THR A 8 26.66 38.33 7.53
N VAL A 9 27.52 37.32 7.50
CA VAL A 9 27.37 36.13 6.65
C VAL A 9 26.39 35.17 7.32
N ALA A 10 25.19 35.05 6.77
CA ALA A 10 24.24 34.01 7.16
C ALA A 10 24.60 32.71 6.44
N VAL A 11 25.14 31.73 7.19
CA VAL A 11 25.41 30.38 6.70
C VAL A 11 24.13 29.55 6.83
N PRO A 12 23.52 29.05 5.75
CA PRO A 12 22.42 28.12 5.86
C PRO A 12 22.94 26.79 6.43
N LEU A 13 22.50 26.45 7.65
CA LEU A 13 22.69 25.12 8.22
C LEU A 13 21.77 24.13 7.49
N SER A 14 22.26 23.57 6.39
CA SER A 14 21.62 22.41 5.77
C SER A 14 21.93 21.17 6.60
N PHE A 15 20.94 20.70 7.37
CA PHE A 15 21.00 19.40 8.03
C PHE A 15 20.82 18.29 6.98
N THR A 16 21.91 17.70 6.51
CA THR A 16 21.86 16.40 5.84
C THR A 16 21.70 15.34 6.92
N PHE A 17 20.48 14.84 7.09
CA PHE A 17 20.25 13.57 7.78
C PHE A 17 20.60 12.45 6.81
N ALA A 18 21.78 11.83 6.99
CA ALA A 18 22.02 10.51 6.45
C ALA A 18 21.25 9.51 7.33
N GLN A 19 19.95 9.40 7.11
CA GLN A 19 19.12 8.48 7.86
C GLN A 19 19.44 7.05 7.40
N ALA A 20 19.89 6.20 8.33
CA ALA A 20 20.16 4.80 8.04
C ALA A 20 18.88 4.13 7.51
N THR A 21 18.95 3.54 6.32
CA THR A 21 17.81 2.84 5.70
C THR A 21 17.42 1.64 6.56
N ILE A 22 16.16 1.60 6.99
CA ILE A 22 15.62 0.46 7.75
C ILE A 22 15.39 -0.71 6.80
N SER A 23 15.85 -1.89 7.19
CA SER A 23 15.71 -3.13 6.42
C SER A 23 14.67 -4.05 7.06
N LEU A 24 13.88 -4.73 6.23
CA LEU A 24 12.99 -5.82 6.65
C LEU A 24 13.72 -7.15 6.84
N GLY A 25 14.99 -7.26 6.45
CA GLY A 25 15.73 -8.53 6.53
C GLY A 25 14.98 -9.69 5.86
N ALA A 26 14.80 -10.79 6.58
CA ALA A 26 14.08 -11.97 6.11
C ALA A 26 12.58 -11.73 5.84
N ALA A 27 11.99 -10.66 6.37
CA ALA A 27 10.60 -10.28 6.08
C ALA A 27 10.42 -9.58 4.72
N SER A 28 11.51 -9.21 4.03
CA SER A 28 11.44 -8.44 2.78
C SER A 28 10.74 -9.14 1.61
N THR A 29 10.71 -10.48 1.61
CA THR A 29 10.04 -11.28 0.57
C THR A 29 8.57 -11.54 0.86
N PHE A 30 8.09 -11.19 2.06
CA PHE A 30 6.73 -11.48 2.49
C PHE A 30 5.78 -10.37 2.07
N GLY A 31 4.72 -10.76 1.33
CA GLY A 31 3.58 -9.89 1.08
C GLY A 31 2.66 -9.82 2.31
N ALA A 32 2.51 -10.94 3.04
CA ALA A 32 1.73 -10.99 4.27
C ALA A 32 2.39 -11.90 5.33
N LEU A 33 2.61 -11.35 6.52
CA LEU A 33 3.16 -12.07 7.66
C LEU A 33 2.38 -11.70 8.93
N SER A 34 1.98 -12.69 9.73
CA SER A 34 1.20 -12.43 10.94
C SER A 34 1.57 -13.31 12.11
N ARG A 35 1.22 -12.86 13.32
CA ARG A 35 1.50 -13.62 14.54
C ARG A 35 0.62 -14.86 14.65
N THR A 36 -0.70 -14.71 14.51
CA THR A 36 -1.67 -15.76 14.86
C THR A 36 -2.39 -16.38 13.67
N SER A 37 -2.82 -15.57 12.69
CA SER A 37 -3.46 -16.12 11.50
C SER A 37 -3.47 -15.15 10.33
N ILE A 38 -3.61 -15.71 9.12
CA ILE A 38 -4.00 -14.96 7.92
C ILE A 38 -5.31 -15.54 7.41
N THR A 39 -6.33 -14.69 7.30
CA THR A 39 -7.63 -15.07 6.77
C THR A 39 -7.88 -14.29 5.49
N ASN A 40 -8.08 -15.01 4.38
CA ASN A 40 -8.45 -14.41 3.11
C ASN A 40 -9.91 -14.72 2.72
N ILE A 41 -10.57 -13.72 2.13
CA ILE A 41 -11.92 -13.79 1.57
C ILE A 41 -11.81 -13.41 0.09
N GLY A 42 -12.26 -14.30 -0.80
CA GLY A 42 -12.26 -14.03 -2.25
C GLY A 42 -10.87 -14.06 -2.92
N PRO A 43 -10.79 -13.70 -4.21
CA PRO A 43 -9.57 -13.80 -5.02
C PRO A 43 -8.57 -12.69 -4.68
N THR A 44 -7.81 -12.87 -3.61
CA THR A 44 -6.63 -12.06 -3.31
C THR A 44 -5.41 -12.60 -4.03
N ASP A 45 -4.57 -11.74 -4.60
CA ASP A 45 -3.30 -12.14 -5.23
C ASP A 45 -2.11 -11.48 -4.52
N ILE A 46 -1.17 -12.30 -4.06
CA ILE A 46 0.02 -11.87 -3.32
C ILE A 46 1.27 -12.23 -4.10
N VAL A 47 1.97 -11.23 -4.61
CA VAL A 47 3.31 -11.40 -5.18
C VAL A 47 4.31 -11.43 -4.02
N GLY A 48 4.64 -12.62 -3.55
CA GLY A 48 5.57 -12.82 -2.44
C GLY A 48 5.22 -14.01 -1.56
N ASP A 49 5.96 -14.13 -0.47
CA ASP A 49 5.76 -15.15 0.54
C ASP A 49 4.58 -14.79 1.46
N ILE A 50 3.93 -15.83 1.99
CA ILE A 50 2.93 -15.69 3.04
C ILE A 50 3.36 -16.49 4.26
N GLY A 51 3.12 -15.97 5.46
CA GLY A 51 3.48 -16.74 6.65
C GLY A 51 2.82 -16.35 7.95
N THR A 52 2.87 -17.28 8.90
CA THR A 52 2.52 -17.02 10.29
C THR A 52 3.34 -17.87 11.23
N ILE A 53 3.67 -17.34 12.41
CA ILE A 53 4.35 -18.12 13.47
C ILE A 53 3.37 -19.03 14.24
N ALA A 54 2.09 -18.99 13.89
CA ALA A 54 1.09 -19.95 14.32
C ALA A 54 0.77 -20.93 13.17
N ALA A 55 -0.42 -21.54 13.19
CA ALA A 55 -0.78 -22.61 12.25
C ALA A 55 -1.89 -22.24 11.24
N PHE A 56 -2.46 -21.04 11.30
CA PHE A 56 -3.70 -20.73 10.57
C PHE A 56 -3.50 -19.76 9.43
N ILE A 57 -3.43 -20.30 8.21
CA ILE A 57 -3.61 -19.53 6.97
C ILE A 57 -4.78 -20.17 6.21
N THR A 58 -5.84 -19.39 5.97
CA THR A 58 -7.08 -19.84 5.33
C THR A 58 -7.46 -18.92 4.17
N GLY A 59 -8.24 -19.43 3.21
CA GLY A 59 -8.69 -18.68 2.03
C GLY A 59 -7.70 -18.65 0.86
N PHE A 60 -6.67 -19.50 0.87
CA PHE A 60 -5.77 -19.73 -0.26
C PHE A 60 -5.84 -21.23 -0.64
N PRO A 61 -6.73 -21.65 -1.58
CA PRO A 61 -7.59 -20.89 -2.50
C PRO A 61 -8.88 -20.30 -1.88
N PRO A 62 -9.60 -19.35 -2.55
CA PRO A 62 -9.36 -18.84 -3.91
C PRO A 62 -8.25 -17.80 -4.03
N GLY A 63 -7.69 -17.31 -2.92
CA GLY A 63 -6.50 -16.46 -3.00
C GLY A 63 -5.30 -17.21 -3.56
N THR A 64 -4.41 -16.47 -4.21
CA THR A 64 -3.16 -16.94 -4.80
C THR A 64 -1.96 -16.22 -4.19
N TYR A 65 -0.81 -16.87 -4.27
CA TYR A 65 0.48 -16.28 -3.91
C TYR A 65 1.56 -16.86 -4.80
N THR A 66 2.58 -16.07 -5.14
CA THR A 66 3.67 -16.50 -6.03
C THR A 66 4.87 -17.08 -5.28
N GLY A 67 5.04 -16.75 -4.00
CA GLY A 67 6.13 -17.21 -3.16
C GLY A 67 5.84 -18.54 -2.47
N SER A 68 6.44 -18.71 -1.29
CA SER A 68 6.29 -19.88 -0.43
C SER A 68 5.40 -19.58 0.77
N ARG A 69 4.79 -20.64 1.30
CA ARG A 69 3.98 -20.60 2.52
C ARG A 69 4.82 -21.07 3.71
N TYR A 70 4.98 -20.20 4.71
CA TYR A 70 5.75 -20.47 5.92
C TYR A 70 4.83 -20.55 7.14
N LEU A 71 4.98 -21.60 7.96
CA LEU A 71 4.19 -21.78 9.18
C LEU A 71 5.09 -22.04 10.39
N VAL A 72 4.61 -21.64 11.57
CA VAL A 72 5.23 -21.91 12.87
C VAL A 72 6.73 -21.53 12.87
N SER A 73 7.64 -22.51 13.03
CA SER A 73 9.07 -22.27 13.14
C SER A 73 9.70 -21.76 11.84
N GLN A 74 9.11 -22.06 10.68
CA GLN A 74 9.64 -21.64 9.39
C GLN A 74 9.46 -20.14 9.15
N ALA A 75 8.50 -19.51 9.83
CA ALA A 75 8.22 -18.07 9.72
C ALA A 75 8.93 -17.25 10.81
N LEU A 76 9.62 -17.89 11.76
CA LEU A 76 10.13 -17.24 12.96
C LEU A 76 11.21 -16.18 12.66
N ASP A 77 12.15 -16.49 11.77
CA ASP A 77 13.23 -15.56 11.40
C ASP A 77 12.68 -14.32 10.68
N ALA A 78 11.74 -14.50 9.76
CA ALA A 78 11.05 -13.40 9.09
C ALA A 78 10.24 -12.57 10.10
N PHE A 79 9.55 -13.22 11.04
CA PHE A 79 8.77 -12.52 12.05
C PHE A 79 9.64 -11.68 12.98
N ALA A 80 10.77 -12.23 13.45
CA ALA A 80 11.75 -11.49 14.25
C ALA A 80 12.35 -10.30 13.48
N ALA A 81 12.58 -10.44 12.17
CA ALA A 81 13.05 -9.34 11.33
C ALA A 81 12.00 -8.23 11.17
N ALA A 82 10.71 -8.58 11.07
CA ALA A 82 9.62 -7.60 11.05
C ALA A 82 9.47 -6.88 12.40
N GLU A 83 9.62 -7.57 13.54
CA GLU A 83 9.67 -6.95 14.87
C GLU A 83 10.87 -6.00 15.00
N ALA A 84 12.05 -6.42 14.53
CA ALA A 84 13.23 -5.56 14.54
C ALA A 84 13.03 -4.29 13.69
N ALA A 85 12.39 -4.40 12.53
CA ALA A 85 12.02 -3.26 11.71
C ALA A 85 11.02 -2.32 12.42
N TYR A 86 10.02 -2.88 13.12
CA TYR A 86 9.06 -2.11 13.91
C TYR A 86 9.76 -1.28 14.99
N GLU A 87 10.64 -1.90 15.77
CA GLU A 87 11.40 -1.23 16.83
C GLU A 87 12.39 -0.21 16.25
N ALA A 88 13.02 -0.51 15.11
CA ALA A 88 13.90 0.43 14.42
C ALA A 88 13.14 1.70 13.98
N VAL A 89 11.94 1.55 13.41
CA VAL A 89 11.11 2.71 13.02
C VAL A 89 10.66 3.49 14.27
N ALA A 90 10.28 2.78 15.34
CA ALA A 90 9.85 3.41 16.60
C ALA A 90 10.99 4.18 17.29
N ALA A 91 12.23 3.75 17.15
CA ALA A 91 13.41 4.39 17.74
C ALA A 91 13.88 5.64 16.97
N LEU A 92 13.35 5.91 15.78
CA LEU A 92 13.72 7.11 15.01
C LEU A 92 13.35 8.38 15.78
N THR A 93 14.29 9.32 15.82
CA THR A 93 14.14 10.63 16.48
C THR A 93 14.02 11.75 15.45
N GLY A 94 13.67 12.96 15.90
CA GLY A 94 13.51 14.12 15.01
C GLY A 94 12.23 14.12 14.19
N ALA A 95 11.22 13.34 14.59
CA ALA A 95 9.96 13.23 13.89
C ALA A 95 9.17 14.55 13.89
N ILE A 96 8.60 14.88 12.74
CA ILE A 96 7.62 15.97 12.61
C ILE A 96 6.28 15.45 13.14
N THR A 97 5.78 16.06 14.20
CA THR A 97 4.48 15.70 14.76
C THR A 97 3.35 16.16 13.83
N LEU A 98 2.52 15.21 13.41
CA LEU A 98 1.30 15.42 12.64
C LEU A 98 0.08 14.95 13.44
N SER A 99 -1.10 15.41 13.02
CA SER A 99 -2.36 14.97 13.60
C SER A 99 -3.47 14.94 12.55
N GLY A 100 -4.47 14.09 12.79
CA GLY A 100 -5.66 13.98 11.94
C GLY A 100 -5.41 13.32 10.60
N ASN A 101 -5.97 13.91 9.54
CA ASN A 101 -5.98 13.35 8.19
C ASN A 101 -4.66 13.65 7.43
N LEU A 102 -4.14 12.63 6.74
CA LEU A 102 -3.02 12.67 5.81
C LEU A 102 -3.42 13.08 4.39
N GLY A 103 -4.69 12.94 4.03
CA GLY A 103 -5.18 13.31 2.71
C GLY A 103 -5.03 14.80 2.41
N GLY A 104 -4.66 15.11 1.18
CA GLY A 104 -4.34 16.46 0.70
C GLY A 104 -2.95 16.95 1.11
N ARG A 105 -2.16 16.16 1.85
CA ARG A 105 -0.80 16.53 2.25
C ARG A 105 0.22 16.11 1.22
N VAL A 106 1.30 16.90 1.17
CA VAL A 106 2.52 16.61 0.42
C VAL A 106 3.65 16.55 1.44
N LEU A 107 4.31 15.40 1.55
CA LEU A 107 5.34 15.12 2.55
C LEU A 107 6.65 14.80 1.85
N SER A 108 7.70 15.58 2.13
CA SER A 108 9.07 15.25 1.71
C SER A 108 9.60 14.03 2.49
N PRO A 109 10.73 13.42 2.08
CA PRO A 109 11.35 12.34 2.85
C PRO A 109 11.60 12.75 4.30
N GLY A 110 11.31 11.86 5.25
CA GLY A 110 11.50 12.13 6.67
C GLY A 110 10.71 11.22 7.61
N VAL A 111 10.72 11.59 8.89
CA VAL A 111 10.03 10.89 9.98
C VAL A 111 8.83 11.70 10.43
N TYR A 112 7.68 11.07 10.54
CA TYR A 112 6.39 11.67 10.87
C TYR A 112 5.74 10.93 12.03
N ASN A 113 5.43 11.64 13.12
CA ASN A 113 4.83 11.03 14.31
C ASN A 113 3.37 11.49 14.46
N PHE A 114 2.47 10.53 14.64
CA PHE A 114 1.10 10.72 15.10
C PHE A 114 0.99 10.17 16.52
N PRO A 115 0.93 11.02 17.57
CA PRO A 115 0.87 10.55 18.96
C PRO A 115 -0.35 9.68 19.27
N SER A 116 -1.41 9.81 18.48
CA SER A 116 -2.66 9.05 18.59
C SER A 116 -2.92 8.23 17.32
N SER A 117 -4.10 8.38 16.71
CA SER A 117 -4.45 7.73 15.44
C SER A 117 -4.09 8.60 14.25
N ALA A 118 -3.82 7.94 13.13
CA ALA A 118 -3.66 8.58 11.82
C ALA A 118 -4.84 8.18 10.93
N GLN A 119 -5.35 9.15 10.16
CA GLN A 119 -6.38 8.91 9.16
C GLN A 119 -5.84 9.26 7.77
N LEU A 120 -6.26 8.52 6.76
CA LEU A 120 -5.97 8.84 5.36
C LEU A 120 -7.25 8.80 4.54
N THR A 121 -7.83 9.96 4.27
CA THR A 121 -8.99 10.11 3.38
C THR A 121 -8.62 11.03 2.24
N GLY A 122 -8.69 10.54 1.00
CA GLY A 122 -8.17 11.22 -0.18
C GLY A 122 -6.75 10.78 -0.53
N VAL A 123 -5.97 11.67 -1.14
CA VAL A 123 -4.62 11.37 -1.65
C VAL A 123 -3.55 11.92 -0.72
N LEU A 124 -2.59 11.09 -0.31
CA LEU A 124 -1.33 11.51 0.30
C LEU A 124 -0.23 11.48 -0.76
N VAL A 125 0.50 12.58 -0.91
CA VAL A 125 1.66 12.65 -1.81
C VAL A 125 2.94 12.57 -1.00
N LEU A 126 3.77 11.57 -1.30
CA LEU A 126 5.14 11.43 -0.82
C LEU A 126 6.06 12.04 -1.89
N ALA A 127 6.49 13.27 -1.66
CA ALA A 127 7.26 14.05 -2.63
C ALA A 127 8.74 13.74 -2.54
N GLY A 128 9.18 12.72 -3.29
CA GLY A 128 10.57 12.35 -3.40
C GLY A 128 11.42 13.41 -4.09
N THR A 129 12.71 13.38 -3.79
CA THR A 129 13.75 14.18 -4.46
C THR A 129 14.27 13.50 -5.73
N GLY A 130 13.85 12.26 -5.97
CA GLY A 130 14.36 11.40 -7.04
C GLY A 130 15.61 10.63 -6.63
N ASN A 131 15.92 10.60 -5.34
CA ASN A 131 17.00 9.82 -4.78
C ASN A 131 16.48 8.45 -4.32
N CYS A 132 17.19 7.37 -4.63
CA CYS A 132 16.85 6.03 -4.15
C CYS A 132 16.84 5.90 -2.61
N ASN A 133 17.50 6.83 -1.91
CA ASN A 133 17.53 6.88 -0.46
C ASN A 133 16.39 7.72 0.14
N ASP A 134 15.50 8.26 -0.68
CA ASP A 134 14.28 8.90 -0.18
C ASP A 134 13.50 7.87 0.67
N ALA A 135 13.12 8.29 1.88
CA ALA A 135 12.47 7.42 2.85
C ALA A 135 11.41 8.17 3.65
N TRP A 136 10.32 7.48 3.97
CA TRP A 136 9.22 7.98 4.77
C TRP A 136 8.92 7.01 5.90
N TYR A 137 9.01 7.50 7.12
CA TYR A 137 8.78 6.72 8.33
C TYR A 137 7.62 7.31 9.10
N PHE A 138 6.49 6.62 9.12
CA PHE A 138 5.32 7.01 9.88
C PHE A 138 5.28 6.25 11.20
N GLN A 139 5.34 6.98 12.31
CA GLN A 139 5.18 6.49 13.67
C GLN A 139 3.77 6.82 14.14
N VAL A 140 2.84 5.86 14.05
CA VAL A 140 1.46 6.02 14.54
C VAL A 140 1.36 5.40 15.94
N GLY A 141 0.89 6.18 16.90
CA GLY A 141 0.78 5.79 18.30
C GLY A 141 -0.31 4.76 18.55
N SER A 142 -1.39 4.80 17.79
CA SER A 142 -2.53 3.89 17.89
C SER A 142 -2.90 3.32 16.51
N THR A 143 -4.11 3.59 16.01
CA THR A 143 -4.63 3.02 14.77
C THR A 143 -4.30 3.87 13.54
N LEU A 144 -4.08 3.18 12.42
CA LEU A 144 -4.08 3.77 11.08
C LEU A 144 -5.37 3.37 10.38
N THR A 145 -6.16 4.33 9.92
CA THR A 145 -7.39 4.05 9.16
C THR A 145 -7.37 4.81 7.85
N THR A 146 -7.56 4.11 6.73
CA THR A 146 -7.73 4.76 5.42
C THR A 146 -9.22 4.74 5.01
N GLY A 147 -9.67 5.81 4.37
CA GLY A 147 -11.00 5.91 3.80
C GLY A 147 -11.11 5.15 2.48
N VAL A 148 -12.35 4.91 2.04
CA VAL A 148 -12.63 4.27 0.74
C VAL A 148 -11.96 5.04 -0.40
N GLY A 149 -11.28 4.33 -1.31
CA GLY A 149 -10.63 4.92 -2.49
C GLY A 149 -9.49 5.90 -2.16
N SER A 150 -8.98 5.89 -0.93
CA SER A 150 -7.82 6.71 -0.58
C SER A 150 -6.54 6.16 -1.20
N SER A 151 -5.57 7.03 -1.46
CA SER A 151 -4.32 6.63 -2.10
C SER A 151 -3.08 7.28 -1.51
N VAL A 152 -1.97 6.56 -1.60
CA VAL A 152 -0.62 7.08 -1.37
C VAL A 152 0.10 7.09 -2.71
N VAL A 153 0.69 8.23 -3.07
CA VAL A 153 1.41 8.39 -4.35
C VAL A 153 2.80 8.90 -4.06
N ILE A 154 3.82 8.25 -4.63
CA ILE A 154 5.19 8.76 -4.61
C ILE A 154 5.43 9.57 -5.89
N THR A 155 5.97 10.77 -5.75
CA THR A 155 6.50 11.56 -6.88
C THR A 155 8.02 11.63 -6.80
N GLY A 156 8.67 11.91 -7.93
CA GLY A 156 10.14 11.99 -8.01
C GLY A 156 10.85 10.68 -8.38
N GLY A 157 10.20 9.53 -8.25
CA GLY A 157 10.75 8.23 -8.67
C GLY A 157 10.42 7.12 -7.66
N ALA A 158 10.77 5.87 -7.98
CA ALA A 158 10.57 4.76 -7.06
C ALA A 158 11.50 4.90 -5.84
N SER A 159 10.97 4.72 -4.64
CA SER A 159 11.72 4.69 -3.39
C SER A 159 11.33 3.44 -2.62
N GLY A 160 12.29 2.56 -2.31
CA GLY A 160 12.01 1.30 -1.61
C GLY A 160 11.74 1.46 -0.10
N ASN A 161 11.57 2.67 0.42
CA ASN A 161 11.71 2.98 1.84
C ASN A 161 10.48 3.71 2.41
N VAL A 162 9.28 3.13 2.31
CA VAL A 162 8.10 3.65 3.01
C VAL A 162 7.67 2.67 4.10
N PHE A 163 7.65 3.13 5.35
CA PHE A 163 7.33 2.31 6.52
C PHE A 163 6.24 2.96 7.38
N TRP A 164 5.28 2.14 7.77
CA TRP A 164 4.17 2.53 8.63
C TRP A 164 4.22 1.70 9.91
N LYS A 165 4.84 2.25 10.95
CA LYS A 165 4.78 1.70 12.31
C LYS A 165 3.44 2.09 12.92
N VAL A 166 2.63 1.10 13.29
CA VAL A 166 1.27 1.32 13.82
C VAL A 166 1.16 0.68 15.20
N GLY A 167 0.93 1.49 16.23
CA GLY A 167 0.94 1.05 17.63
C GLY A 167 -0.26 0.19 18.05
N ALA A 168 -1.30 0.13 17.22
CA ALA A 168 -2.41 -0.80 17.39
C ALA A 168 -2.67 -1.56 16.08
N SER A 169 -3.83 -1.32 15.45
CA SER A 169 -4.23 -1.97 14.21
C SER A 169 -4.24 -1.00 13.03
N ALA A 170 -3.94 -1.54 11.84
CA ALA A 170 -4.12 -0.84 10.57
C ALA A 170 -5.37 -1.36 9.85
N ASN A 171 -6.23 -0.45 9.41
CA ASN A 171 -7.41 -0.77 8.61
C ASN A 171 -7.38 0.04 7.30
N VAL A 172 -7.04 -0.64 6.21
CA VAL A 172 -6.99 -0.06 4.87
C VAL A 172 -8.36 -0.21 4.23
N GLY A 173 -8.97 0.92 3.86
CA GLY A 173 -10.31 1.04 3.29
C GLY A 173 -10.48 0.33 1.95
N ILE A 174 -11.74 0.20 1.55
CA ILE A 174 -12.12 -0.47 0.30
C ILE A 174 -11.53 0.28 -0.89
N GLY A 175 -10.96 -0.45 -1.86
CA GLY A 175 -10.43 0.12 -3.10
C GLY A 175 -9.29 1.13 -2.91
N SER A 176 -8.59 1.08 -1.77
CA SER A 176 -7.44 1.96 -1.51
C SER A 176 -6.18 1.50 -2.23
N ASP A 177 -5.43 2.43 -2.80
CA ASP A 177 -4.08 2.20 -3.35
C ASP A 177 -3.03 2.67 -2.33
N PHE A 178 -2.44 1.75 -1.59
CA PHE A 178 -1.56 2.08 -0.47
C PHE A 178 -0.12 1.67 -0.77
N ILE A 179 0.82 2.57 -0.45
CA ILE A 179 2.25 2.32 -0.62
C ILE A 179 2.92 2.28 0.74
N GLY A 180 3.66 1.21 1.02
CA GLY A 180 4.45 1.07 2.24
C GLY A 180 4.39 -0.31 2.89
N ASN A 181 5.39 -0.55 3.73
CA ASN A 181 5.42 -1.69 4.64
C ASN A 181 4.64 -1.35 5.91
N ILE A 182 3.51 -2.03 6.13
CA ILE A 182 2.66 -1.83 7.30
C ILE A 182 3.13 -2.75 8.42
N LEU A 183 3.71 -2.18 9.46
CA LEU A 183 4.16 -2.88 10.67
C LEU A 183 3.20 -2.56 11.82
N ALA A 184 2.16 -3.37 11.99
CA ALA A 184 1.12 -3.15 13.00
C ALA A 184 1.34 -4.02 14.24
N GLN A 185 1.29 -3.39 15.42
CA GLN A 185 1.52 -4.07 16.69
C GLN A 185 0.41 -5.06 17.06
N VAL A 186 -0.80 -4.91 16.51
CA VAL A 186 -1.93 -5.81 16.76
C VAL A 186 -2.34 -6.53 15.48
N SER A 187 -3.12 -5.88 14.61
CA SER A 187 -3.68 -6.53 13.42
C SER A 187 -3.62 -5.65 12.19
N VAL A 188 -3.68 -6.28 11.02
CA VAL A 188 -3.86 -5.59 9.73
C VAL A 188 -5.12 -6.10 9.06
N THR A 189 -6.00 -5.18 8.67
CA THR A 189 -7.19 -5.48 7.87
C THR A 189 -7.07 -4.73 6.55
N LEU A 190 -7.04 -5.46 5.45
CA LEU A 190 -7.24 -4.92 4.12
C LEU A 190 -8.70 -5.19 3.73
N ASN A 191 -9.49 -4.13 3.59
CA ASN A 191 -10.85 -4.25 3.12
C ASN A 191 -10.88 -4.56 1.62
N ALA A 192 -12.06 -4.87 1.09
CA ALA A 192 -12.27 -5.33 -0.28
C ALA A 192 -11.50 -4.48 -1.30
N GLU A 193 -10.78 -5.13 -2.21
CA GLU A 193 -10.15 -4.48 -3.38
C GLU A 193 -9.06 -3.45 -3.06
N ALA A 194 -8.58 -3.36 -1.81
CA ALA A 194 -7.39 -2.59 -1.51
C ALA A 194 -6.15 -3.21 -2.19
N SER A 195 -5.29 -2.36 -2.74
CA SER A 195 -4.02 -2.70 -3.38
C SER A 195 -2.86 -2.18 -2.54
N ILE A 196 -1.87 -3.01 -2.26
CA ILE A 196 -0.68 -2.67 -1.48
C ILE A 196 0.57 -2.83 -2.33
N GLU A 197 1.36 -1.77 -2.43
CA GLU A 197 2.74 -1.81 -2.90
C GLU A 197 3.67 -1.76 -1.67
N GLY A 198 4.10 -2.93 -1.22
CA GLY A 198 4.81 -3.16 0.04
C GLY A 198 4.45 -4.51 0.66
N GLY A 199 4.50 -4.60 1.99
CA GLY A 199 4.10 -5.80 2.74
C GLY A 199 3.25 -5.47 3.96
N VAL A 200 2.42 -6.44 4.39
CA VAL A 200 1.58 -6.31 5.58
C VAL A 200 2.03 -7.25 6.70
N PHE A 201 2.37 -6.66 7.86
CA PHE A 201 2.95 -7.35 9.00
C PHE A 201 2.10 -7.10 10.25
N ALA A 202 1.39 -8.15 10.72
CA ALA A 202 0.60 -8.11 11.95
C ALA A 202 1.35 -8.79 13.10
N LEU A 203 2.00 -8.00 13.95
CA LEU A 203 2.95 -8.47 14.96
C LEU A 203 2.29 -8.95 16.27
N GLY A 204 1.01 -8.63 16.50
CA GLY A 204 0.32 -9.02 17.73
C GLY A 204 -0.70 -10.14 17.56
N ALA A 205 -1.38 -10.14 16.41
CA ALA A 205 -2.54 -10.95 16.12
C ALA A 205 -2.59 -11.34 14.62
N SER A 206 -3.73 -11.10 13.97
CA SER A 206 -4.06 -11.65 12.67
C SER A 206 -4.08 -10.61 11.54
N THR A 207 -3.93 -11.11 10.31
CA THR A 207 -4.16 -10.36 9.08
C THR A 207 -5.46 -10.82 8.42
N THR A 208 -6.32 -9.88 8.01
CA THR A 208 -7.54 -10.17 7.24
C THR A 208 -7.45 -9.53 5.87
N LEU A 209 -7.73 -10.31 4.82
CA LEU A 209 -7.65 -9.94 3.41
C LEU A 209 -8.99 -10.21 2.72
N ASN A 210 -9.34 -9.37 1.75
CA ASN A 210 -10.56 -9.46 0.96
C ASN A 210 -10.31 -8.95 -0.47
N ASN A 211 -10.26 -9.83 -1.47
CA ASN A 211 -10.07 -9.48 -2.88
C ASN A 211 -8.89 -8.50 -3.13
N ASN A 212 -7.79 -8.64 -2.40
CA ASN A 212 -6.70 -7.67 -2.43
C ASN A 212 -5.64 -8.00 -3.50
N PHE A 213 -4.84 -7.00 -3.83
CA PHE A 213 -3.58 -7.20 -4.55
C PHE A 213 -2.43 -6.72 -3.68
N ILE A 214 -1.41 -7.54 -3.48
CA ILE A 214 -0.22 -7.17 -2.70
C ILE A 214 1.01 -7.49 -3.53
N GLN A 215 1.87 -6.52 -3.74
CA GLN A 215 3.12 -6.68 -4.48
C GLN A 215 4.27 -5.99 -3.77
N PRO A 216 5.52 -6.47 -3.92
CA PRO A 216 6.66 -5.82 -3.33
C PRO A 216 6.82 -4.40 -3.88
N MET A 217 7.37 -3.52 -3.08
CA MET A 217 7.65 -2.16 -3.49
C MET A 217 8.65 -2.13 -4.64
N ALA A 218 8.43 -1.24 -5.61
CA ALA A 218 9.39 -1.02 -6.67
C ALA A 218 10.73 -0.57 -6.07
N ILE A 219 11.78 -1.39 -6.29
CA ILE A 219 13.13 -1.00 -5.93
C ILE A 219 13.60 0.11 -6.87
N CYS A 220 14.21 1.15 -6.29
CA CYS A 220 14.89 2.15 -7.08
C CYS A 220 16.10 1.50 -7.77
N ALA A 221 16.03 1.35 -9.10
CA ALA A 221 17.22 0.99 -9.87
C ALA A 221 18.20 2.16 -9.75
N SER A 222 19.25 2.02 -8.95
CA SER A 222 20.32 3.01 -8.96
C SER A 222 20.92 3.00 -10.36
N VAL A 223 20.65 4.03 -11.16
CA VAL A 223 21.45 4.28 -12.35
C VAL A 223 22.85 4.58 -11.86
N SER A 224 23.74 3.58 -11.91
CA SER A 224 25.17 3.87 -11.87
C SER A 224 25.45 4.75 -13.07
N SER A 225 25.60 6.05 -12.84
CA SER A 225 26.12 6.99 -13.82
C SER A 225 27.57 6.60 -14.08
N SER A 226 27.77 5.68 -15.02
CA SER A 226 29.08 5.54 -15.65
C SER A 226 29.30 6.84 -16.43
N THR A 227 30.04 7.76 -15.81
CA THR A 227 30.64 8.91 -16.50
C THR A 227 31.63 8.35 -17.52
N GLN A 228 31.14 8.05 -18.72
CA GLN A 228 32.00 7.80 -19.87
C GLN A 228 32.64 9.14 -20.22
N SER A 229 33.88 9.33 -19.77
CA SER A 229 34.72 10.45 -20.14
C SER A 229 35.03 10.31 -21.63
N SER A 230 34.32 11.06 -22.49
CA SER A 230 34.71 11.24 -23.88
C SER A 230 35.85 12.25 -23.93
N THR A 231 37.08 11.75 -23.78
CA THR A 231 38.30 12.51 -24.08
C THR A 231 38.28 12.85 -25.57
N SER A 232 37.96 14.10 -25.91
CA SER A 232 38.10 14.61 -27.27
C SER A 232 39.59 14.79 -27.59
N SER A 233 40.16 13.87 -28.35
CA SER A 233 41.48 14.05 -28.94
C SER A 233 41.30 14.64 -30.34
N GLY A 234 41.77 15.87 -30.52
CA GLY A 234 41.74 16.56 -31.80
C GLY A 234 42.64 15.90 -32.83
N ALA A 235 42.13 15.78 -34.05
CA ALA A 235 42.93 15.60 -35.25
C ALA A 235 42.39 16.53 -36.35
N THR A 236 43.22 17.52 -36.69
CA THR A 236 43.18 18.31 -37.93
C THR A 236 43.54 17.41 -39.12
N SER A 237 42.75 17.43 -40.19
CA SER A 237 43.21 17.64 -41.60
C SER A 237 42.14 17.30 -42.65
N SER A 238 42.25 18.07 -43.74
CA SER A 238 41.48 18.22 -44.96
C SER A 238 41.32 16.98 -45.87
N MET A 239 40.25 16.97 -46.68
CA MET A 239 40.15 16.76 -48.15
C MET A 239 38.65 16.58 -48.50
N SER A 240 38.00 17.51 -49.20
CA SER A 240 37.82 17.62 -50.66
C SER A 240 37.21 16.39 -51.37
N SER A 241 36.03 16.65 -51.98
CA SER A 241 35.44 16.12 -53.22
C SER A 241 34.13 15.31 -53.14
N SER A 242 33.10 15.87 -53.80
CA SER A 242 31.82 15.26 -54.22
C SER A 242 32.03 14.20 -55.33
N PRO A 243 31.08 13.29 -55.62
CA PRO A 243 29.87 13.58 -56.43
C PRO A 243 28.57 12.95 -55.86
N SER A 244 27.40 13.58 -55.99
CA SER A 244 26.41 13.46 -57.08
C SER A 244 25.88 12.04 -57.38
N SER A 245 24.66 11.75 -56.90
CA SER A 245 23.60 11.07 -57.66
C SER A 245 22.26 11.07 -56.89
N SER A 246 21.33 11.94 -57.29
CA SER A 246 19.87 11.70 -57.28
C SER A 246 19.50 11.18 -58.70
N PRO A 247 18.36 10.52 -59.00
CA PRO A 247 17.01 10.64 -58.45
C PRO A 247 16.42 9.24 -58.05
N SER A 248 15.23 9.05 -57.49
CA SER A 248 13.94 9.21 -58.17
C SER A 248 12.81 8.86 -57.20
N SER A 249 11.81 9.73 -57.20
CA SER A 249 10.45 9.58 -56.71
C SER A 249 9.73 8.38 -57.29
N SER A 250 8.85 7.76 -56.50
CA SER A 250 7.64 7.06 -56.99
C SER A 250 6.56 7.05 -55.91
N SER A 251 5.58 7.92 -56.12
CA SER A 251 4.29 8.00 -55.44
C SER A 251 3.27 7.06 -56.08
N THR A 252 2.50 6.32 -55.28
CA THR A 252 1.16 5.80 -55.62
C THR A 252 0.47 5.48 -54.29
N SER A 253 -0.53 6.21 -53.79
CA SER A 253 -1.88 6.52 -54.31
C SER A 253 -2.84 5.33 -54.35
N LEU A 254 -3.88 5.44 -53.49
CA LEU A 254 -5.24 4.90 -53.59
C LEU A 254 -5.48 3.37 -53.50
N ALA A 255 -6.23 2.94 -52.49
CA ALA A 255 -7.68 2.65 -52.64
C ALA A 255 -8.32 2.25 -51.29
N ALA A 256 -9.59 2.64 -51.13
CA ALA A 256 -10.46 2.40 -49.98
C ALA A 256 -11.35 1.14 -50.17
N PRO A 257 -12.46 1.00 -49.43
CA PRO A 257 -12.70 0.01 -48.37
C PRO A 257 -13.38 -1.28 -48.88
N SER A 258 -13.38 -2.33 -48.04
CA SER A 258 -14.20 -3.52 -48.27
C SER A 258 -14.99 -3.87 -47.02
N SER A 259 -16.28 -3.60 -47.12
CA SER A 259 -17.37 -4.15 -46.31
C SER A 259 -17.40 -5.68 -46.37
N SER A 260 -17.46 -6.35 -45.22
CA SER A 260 -17.95 -7.72 -45.12
C SER A 260 -18.98 -7.82 -44.00
N SER A 261 -20.23 -7.92 -44.44
CA SER A 261 -21.40 -8.35 -43.71
C SER A 261 -21.28 -9.79 -43.22
N SER A 262 -21.73 -10.07 -42.00
CA SER A 262 -22.21 -11.40 -41.58
C SER A 262 -23.51 -11.27 -40.79
N PRO A 263 -24.41 -12.27 -40.89
CA PRO A 263 -25.83 -12.08 -40.61
C PRO A 263 -26.26 -12.33 -39.16
N ILE A 264 -27.48 -11.88 -38.94
CA ILE A 264 -28.39 -11.96 -37.81
C ILE A 264 -28.57 -13.37 -37.22
N SER A 265 -28.75 -13.43 -35.90
CA SER A 265 -29.65 -14.40 -35.26
C SER A 265 -30.29 -13.76 -34.02
N THR A 266 -31.60 -13.60 -34.15
CA THR A 266 -32.59 -13.24 -33.14
C THR A 266 -32.89 -14.42 -32.23
N THR A 267 -32.86 -14.22 -30.91
CA THR A 267 -33.74 -14.91 -29.94
C THR A 267 -33.77 -14.06 -28.66
N THR A 268 -34.84 -13.33 -28.39
CA THR A 268 -36.06 -13.71 -27.64
C THR A 268 -36.00 -13.15 -26.22
N SER A 269 -36.92 -12.23 -25.96
CA SER A 269 -37.26 -11.65 -24.67
C SER A 269 -37.67 -12.71 -23.65
N SER A 270 -37.26 -12.55 -22.39
CA SER A 270 -38.05 -12.97 -21.24
C SER A 270 -37.66 -12.16 -20.00
N SER A 271 -38.46 -11.11 -19.80
CA SER A 271 -38.75 -10.49 -18.51
C SER A 271 -39.41 -11.52 -17.58
N SER A 272 -38.82 -11.73 -16.40
CA SER A 272 -39.46 -12.43 -15.29
C SER A 272 -39.45 -11.52 -14.07
N SER A 273 -40.48 -10.69 -13.96
CA SER A 273 -40.90 -10.09 -12.70
C SER A 273 -41.58 -11.17 -11.86
N SER A 274 -41.12 -11.40 -10.63
CA SER A 274 -41.90 -12.14 -9.63
C SER A 274 -42.26 -11.19 -8.49
N THR A 275 -43.49 -10.71 -8.53
CA THR A 275 -44.21 -10.12 -7.40
C THR A 275 -45.17 -11.17 -6.82
N LEU A 276 -45.40 -11.09 -5.50
CA LEU A 276 -46.46 -11.72 -4.68
C LEU A 276 -46.24 -13.22 -4.33
N SER A 277 -46.17 -13.59 -3.05
CA SER A 277 -47.39 -13.63 -2.21
C SER A 277 -47.18 -13.30 -0.73
N VAL A 278 -48.19 -12.59 -0.24
CA VAL A 278 -48.57 -12.36 1.16
C VAL A 278 -48.88 -13.69 1.86
N ALA A 279 -48.40 -13.85 3.09
CA ALA A 279 -49.02 -14.74 4.08
C ALA A 279 -49.21 -13.96 5.39
N THR A 280 -50.37 -13.34 5.52
CA THR A 280 -50.98 -12.98 6.79
C THR A 280 -51.57 -14.24 7.41
N SER A 281 -51.13 -14.59 8.61
CA SER A 281 -51.91 -15.43 9.52
C SER A 281 -51.97 -14.77 10.89
N SER A 282 -52.99 -13.95 11.06
CA SER A 282 -53.63 -13.66 12.33
C SER A 282 -54.24 -14.94 12.90
N THR A 283 -53.97 -15.29 14.16
CA THR A 283 -55.00 -15.81 15.07
C THR A 283 -54.59 -15.53 16.52
N SER A 284 -55.47 -14.77 17.15
CA SER A 284 -55.60 -14.45 18.55
C SER A 284 -56.06 -15.64 19.40
N SER A 285 -55.53 -15.75 20.63
CA SER A 285 -56.29 -16.17 21.82
C SER A 285 -55.50 -15.70 23.05
N GLN A 286 -55.79 -14.52 23.59
CA GLN A 286 -56.57 -14.37 24.83
C GLN A 286 -56.47 -15.54 25.82
N GLY A 287 -55.86 -15.23 26.96
CA GLY A 287 -55.80 -16.09 28.15
C GLY A 287 -55.34 -15.28 29.35
N SER A 288 -56.13 -14.27 29.73
CA SER A 288 -56.03 -13.62 31.03
C SER A 288 -56.44 -14.60 32.12
N SER A 289 -55.61 -14.75 33.16
CA SER A 289 -56.09 -14.97 34.54
C SER A 289 -54.98 -14.65 35.53
N GLN A 290 -55.22 -13.58 36.28
CA GLN A 290 -54.58 -13.31 37.56
C GLN A 290 -54.91 -14.43 38.55
N ILE A 291 -53.93 -14.87 39.35
CA ILE A 291 -54.16 -15.20 40.76
C ILE A 291 -52.98 -14.65 41.55
N ALA A 292 -53.29 -13.63 42.35
CA ALA A 292 -52.49 -13.23 43.49
C ALA A 292 -52.77 -14.19 44.66
N SER A 293 -51.74 -14.64 45.35
CA SER A 293 -51.87 -15.10 46.73
C SER A 293 -50.55 -14.94 47.47
N THR A 294 -50.53 -13.88 48.27
CA THR A 294 -49.67 -13.63 49.43
C THR A 294 -49.79 -14.77 50.45
N SER A 295 -48.67 -15.24 50.99
CA SER A 295 -48.63 -15.75 52.37
C SER A 295 -47.19 -15.78 52.90
N SER A 296 -46.92 -14.81 53.77
CA SER A 296 -45.89 -14.83 54.80
C SER A 296 -46.25 -15.84 55.89
N SER A 297 -45.29 -16.65 56.36
CA SER A 297 -45.14 -16.97 57.80
C SER A 297 -43.92 -17.85 58.07
N THR A 298 -43.06 -17.29 58.91
CA THR A 298 -42.05 -17.85 59.81
C THR A 298 -42.46 -19.14 60.53
N SER A 299 -41.52 -20.08 60.73
CA SER A 299 -41.15 -20.72 62.02
C SER A 299 -40.46 -22.08 61.82
N SER A 300 -39.19 -22.17 62.21
CA SER A 300 -38.61 -23.17 63.14
C SER A 300 -37.14 -22.87 63.32
#